data_AF-A0A7H8IVQ8-F1
#
_entry.id   AF-A0A7H8IVQ8-F1
#
_cell.length_a   1.000
_cell.length_b   1.000
_cell.length_c   1.000
_cell.angle_alpha   90.00
_cell.angle_beta   90.00
_cell.angle_gamma   90.00
#
_symmetry.space_group_name_H-M   'P 1'
#
loop_
_entity.id
_entity.type
_entity.pdbx_description
1 polymer ?
#
loop_
_entity_poly.entity_id
_entity_poly.type
_entity_poly.pdbx_seq_one_letter_code
_entity_poly.pdbx_strand_id
1 'polypeptide(L)'
;MAVRICSLIVDVPQLIPADGRYHVVRFPYGREESHDPDNMHPARQPDGHTVGKWRTDERSGLIWPSVDGWGALTAMIQWEKGGYTELRDRFARDPLGLSTGADSTATDHRPPSPGMQCFTKHHEIFVHPDVPLALMVGHNDRTARRLVFAEFKLAVHGA
;
A
#
# COMPACT_ATOMS: atom_id res chain seq x y z
N MET A 1 -4.26 -0.57 -26.40
CA MET A 1 -4.48 -1.57 -25.34
C MET A 1 -5.26 -0.89 -24.21
N ALA A 2 -6.19 -1.61 -23.57
CA ALA A 2 -6.93 -1.05 -22.44
C ALA A 2 -6.03 -1.00 -21.19
N VAL A 3 -6.10 0.10 -20.44
CA VAL A 3 -5.39 0.25 -19.16
C VAL A 3 -6.20 -0.49 -18.09
N ARG A 4 -5.54 -1.34 -17.30
CA ARG A 4 -6.16 -2.00 -16.13
C ARG A 4 -5.90 -1.16 -14.88
N ILE A 5 -6.89 -1.00 -14.01
CA ILE A 5 -6.81 -0.04 -12.90
C ILE A 5 -7.33 -0.67 -11.61
N CYS A 6 -6.61 -0.46 -10.52
CA CYS A 6 -7.08 -0.67 -9.16
C CYS A 6 -6.79 0.60 -8.36
N SER A 7 -7.78 1.08 -7.63
CA SER A 7 -7.70 2.27 -6.79
C SER A 7 -8.31 1.97 -5.44
N LEU A 8 -7.45 1.92 -4.42
CA LEU A 8 -7.81 1.67 -3.03
C LEU A 8 -7.77 2.97 -2.24
N ILE A 9 -8.70 3.12 -1.31
CA ILE A 9 -8.79 4.26 -0.39
C ILE A 9 -9.14 3.75 1.00
N VAL A 10 -8.65 4.42 2.03
CA VAL A 10 -9.06 4.18 3.41
C VAL A 10 -8.96 5.48 4.19
N ASP A 11 -10.05 5.85 4.85
CA ASP A 11 -10.17 7.01 5.76
C ASP A 11 -10.35 6.59 7.22
N VAL A 12 -10.41 5.27 7.48
CA VAL A 12 -10.40 4.69 8.82
C VAL A 12 -8.96 4.69 9.35
N PRO A 13 -8.67 5.36 10.48
CA PRO A 13 -7.31 5.45 11.00
C PRO A 13 -6.67 4.09 11.30
N GLN A 14 -5.42 3.92 10.88
CA GLN A 14 -4.60 2.74 11.13
C GLN A 14 -3.48 3.07 12.10
N LEU A 15 -3.38 2.28 13.16
CA LEU A 15 -2.28 2.41 14.12
C LEU A 15 -1.03 1.71 13.58
N ILE A 16 0.05 2.46 13.43
CA ILE A 16 1.37 1.98 13.03
C ILE A 16 2.26 1.92 14.29
N PRO A 17 2.85 0.76 14.62
CA PRO A 17 3.70 0.60 15.81
C PRO A 17 4.98 1.44 15.77
N ALA A 18 5.46 1.83 16.95
CA ALA A 18 6.78 2.44 17.16
C ALA A 18 7.90 1.40 17.27
N ASP A 19 8.02 0.52 16.28
CA ASP A 19 9.03 -0.54 16.23
C ASP A 19 10.16 -0.27 15.22
N GLY A 20 10.11 0.89 14.55
CA GLY A 20 11.08 1.31 13.55
C GLY A 20 11.02 0.53 12.23
N ARG A 21 10.03 -0.34 12.06
CA ARG A 21 9.82 -1.16 10.85
C ARG A 21 8.83 -0.49 9.90
N TYR A 22 8.73 -1.04 8.71
CA TYR A 22 7.68 -0.70 7.77
C TYR A 22 6.52 -1.67 7.92
N HIS A 23 5.31 -1.16 7.81
CA HIS A 23 4.07 -1.90 7.92
C HIS A 23 3.26 -1.73 6.65
N VAL A 24 2.56 -2.78 6.23
CA VAL A 24 1.66 -2.71 5.07
C VAL A 24 0.47 -1.81 5.40
N VAL A 25 0.16 -0.88 4.49
CA VAL A 25 -1.09 -0.11 4.58
C VAL A 25 -2.24 -1.00 4.13
N ARG A 26 -3.25 -1.14 4.99
CA ARG A 26 -4.38 -2.06 4.78
C ARG A 26 -5.57 -1.34 4.18
N PHE A 27 -6.32 -2.00 3.30
CA PHE A 27 -7.49 -1.44 2.64
C PHE A 27 -8.71 -2.35 2.82
N PRO A 28 -9.92 -1.77 2.89
CA PRO A 28 -11.14 -2.56 3.00
C PRO A 28 -11.52 -3.22 1.67
N TYR A 29 -12.48 -4.15 1.73
CA TYR A 29 -13.04 -4.84 0.56
C TYR A 29 -14.53 -4.53 0.37
N GLY A 30 -15.07 -4.86 -0.80
CA GLY A 30 -16.52 -4.85 -1.05
C GLY A 30 -17.07 -3.43 -1.16
N ARG A 31 -18.13 -3.10 -0.40
CA ARG A 31 -18.77 -1.76 -0.50
C ARG A 31 -17.91 -0.61 0.03
N GLU A 32 -16.91 -0.94 0.85
CA GLU A 32 -15.94 0.03 1.38
C GLU A 32 -14.72 0.20 0.44
N GLU A 33 -14.58 -0.66 -0.57
CA GLU A 33 -13.54 -0.57 -1.59
C GLU A 33 -13.86 0.54 -2.60
N SER A 34 -12.83 1.27 -3.03
CA SER A 34 -13.04 2.42 -3.94
C SER A 34 -13.32 2.00 -5.37
N HIS A 35 -12.38 1.32 -6.04
CA HIS A 35 -12.56 0.93 -7.45
C HIS A 35 -11.58 -0.17 -7.86
N ASP A 36 -12.09 -1.36 -8.20
CA ASP A 36 -11.30 -2.49 -8.68
C ASP A 36 -12.04 -3.31 -9.76
N PRO A 37 -12.25 -2.76 -10.97
CA PRO A 37 -12.97 -3.44 -12.05
C PRO A 37 -12.25 -4.68 -12.58
N ASP A 38 -10.94 -4.76 -12.38
CA ASP A 38 -10.08 -5.85 -12.86
C ASP A 38 -9.80 -6.92 -11.79
N ASN A 39 -10.45 -6.83 -10.62
CA ASN A 39 -10.34 -7.77 -9.51
C ASN A 39 -8.88 -8.02 -9.08
N MET A 40 -8.09 -6.94 -8.95
CA MET A 40 -6.70 -6.94 -8.51
C MET A 40 -6.54 -6.84 -6.99
N HIS A 41 -7.59 -6.57 -6.22
CA HIS A 41 -7.61 -6.59 -4.76
C HIS A 41 -8.69 -7.54 -4.21
N PRO A 42 -8.69 -8.83 -4.59
CA PRO A 42 -9.73 -9.75 -4.16
C PRO A 42 -9.54 -10.19 -2.71
N ALA A 43 -10.62 -10.30 -1.91
CA ALA A 43 -10.52 -10.84 -0.54
C ALA A 43 -10.06 -12.31 -0.50
N ARG A 44 -10.46 -13.11 -1.51
CA ARG A 44 -9.89 -14.43 -1.79
C ARG A 44 -8.71 -14.24 -2.74
N GLN A 45 -7.51 -14.34 -2.18
CA GLN A 45 -6.24 -14.10 -2.87
C GLN A 45 -5.94 -15.23 -3.87
N PRO A 46 -5.13 -14.95 -4.92
CA PRO A 46 -4.76 -15.96 -5.92
C PRO A 46 -4.10 -17.22 -5.34
N ASP A 47 -3.39 -17.09 -4.21
CA ASP A 47 -2.76 -18.21 -3.50
C ASP A 47 -3.72 -19.03 -2.63
N GLY A 48 -5.02 -18.70 -2.65
CA GLY A 48 -6.07 -19.40 -1.90
C GLY A 48 -6.32 -18.86 -0.49
N HIS A 49 -5.50 -17.93 0.02
CA HIS A 49 -5.77 -17.28 1.30
C HIS A 49 -7.05 -16.43 1.21
N THR A 50 -7.83 -16.39 2.29
CA THR A 50 -9.01 -15.53 2.37
C THR A 50 -8.87 -14.57 3.53
N VAL A 51 -8.86 -13.27 3.22
CA VAL A 51 -8.78 -12.23 4.24
C VAL A 51 -10.15 -12.08 4.93
N GLY A 52 -10.22 -12.50 6.19
CA GLY A 52 -11.44 -12.39 7.00
C GLY A 52 -11.62 -11.02 7.68
N LYS A 53 -10.52 -10.36 8.06
CA LYS A 53 -10.55 -9.08 8.78
C LYS A 53 -9.45 -8.14 8.28
N TRP A 54 -9.81 -7.29 7.32
CA TRP A 54 -8.89 -6.37 6.66
C TRP A 54 -8.10 -5.49 7.65
N ARG A 55 -8.73 -5.01 8.72
CA ARG A 55 -8.09 -4.11 9.72
C ARG A 55 -6.86 -4.70 10.41
N THR A 56 -6.69 -6.02 10.38
CA THR A 56 -5.61 -6.72 11.10
C THR A 56 -4.76 -7.61 10.21
N ASP A 57 -5.22 -7.95 9.00
CA ASP A 57 -4.51 -8.81 8.07
C ASP A 57 -3.73 -7.96 7.05
N GLU A 58 -2.40 -8.08 7.05
CA GLU A 58 -1.53 -7.34 6.11
C GLU A 58 -1.83 -7.66 4.65
N ARG A 59 -2.39 -8.85 4.35
CA ARG A 59 -2.76 -9.23 2.99
C ARG A 59 -3.88 -8.36 2.40
N SER A 60 -4.59 -7.60 3.23
CA SER A 60 -5.52 -6.57 2.76
C SER A 60 -4.88 -5.30 2.22
N GLY A 61 -3.56 -5.22 2.21
CA GLY A 61 -2.84 -4.15 1.51
C GLY A 61 -2.33 -4.53 0.13
N LEU A 62 -2.60 -5.75 -0.33
CA LEU A 62 -1.95 -6.32 -1.51
C LEU A 62 -2.79 -6.11 -2.77
N ILE A 63 -2.24 -5.39 -3.75
CA ILE A 63 -2.74 -5.40 -5.11
C ILE A 63 -2.01 -6.50 -5.88
N TRP A 64 -2.74 -7.46 -6.43
CA TRP A 64 -2.28 -8.48 -7.35
C TRP A 64 -2.56 -8.01 -8.78
N PRO A 65 -1.54 -7.59 -9.55
CA PRO A 65 -1.73 -7.20 -10.93
C PRO A 65 -2.51 -8.27 -11.71
N SER A 66 -3.43 -7.89 -12.58
CA SER A 66 -4.22 -8.88 -13.34
C SER A 66 -3.58 -9.26 -14.69
N VAL A 67 -2.51 -8.57 -15.09
CA VAL A 67 -1.68 -8.85 -16.27
C VAL A 67 -0.24 -8.40 -16.02
N ASP A 68 0.68 -8.94 -16.82
CA ASP A 68 2.01 -8.37 -16.99
C ASP A 68 1.96 -7.01 -17.69
N GLY A 69 2.88 -6.12 -17.34
CA GLY A 69 3.02 -4.85 -18.03
C GLY A 69 3.83 -3.80 -17.29
N TRP A 70 3.71 -2.57 -17.77
CA TRP A 70 4.26 -1.39 -17.11
C TRP A 70 3.23 -0.81 -16.15
N GLY A 71 3.50 -0.91 -14.85
CA GLY A 71 2.65 -0.43 -13.77
C GLY A 71 3.04 0.98 -13.32
N ALA A 72 2.08 1.90 -13.35
CA ALA A 72 2.17 3.20 -12.73
C ALA A 72 1.51 3.16 -11.34
N LEU A 73 2.33 3.32 -10.30
CA LEU A 73 1.92 3.32 -8.89
C LEU A 73 1.73 4.74 -8.40
N THR A 74 0.60 5.01 -7.76
CA THR A 74 0.34 6.29 -7.10
C THR A 74 -0.15 6.06 -5.68
N ALA A 75 0.34 6.86 -4.74
CA ALA A 75 -0.09 6.82 -3.35
C ALA A 75 -0.34 8.21 -2.79
N MET A 76 -1.30 8.29 -1.87
CA MET A 76 -1.50 9.43 -0.98
C MET A 76 -1.44 8.92 0.46
N ILE A 77 -0.75 9.64 1.33
CA ILE A 77 -0.44 9.22 2.70
C ILE A 77 -0.68 10.41 3.60
N GLN A 78 -1.55 10.27 4.59
CA GLN A 78 -1.77 11.30 5.61
C GLN A 78 -1.57 10.74 7.01
N TRP A 79 -0.67 11.35 7.77
CA TRP A 79 -0.49 11.04 9.19
C TRP A 79 -1.08 12.12 10.09
N GLU A 80 -1.55 11.69 11.26
CA GLU A 80 -1.75 12.61 12.39
C GLU A 80 -0.44 13.32 12.73
N LYS A 81 -0.49 14.47 13.41
CA LYS A 81 0.70 15.12 13.95
C LYS A 81 1.31 14.26 15.07
N GLY A 82 2.64 14.19 15.12
CA GLY A 82 3.37 13.46 16.16
C GLY A 82 4.74 14.05 16.49
N GLY A 83 5.54 13.27 17.23
CA GLY A 83 6.89 13.58 17.69
C GLY A 83 7.99 12.84 16.92
N TYR A 84 7.66 12.17 15.82
CA TYR A 84 8.64 11.64 14.88
C TYR A 84 9.47 12.77 14.28
N THR A 85 10.74 12.48 14.01
CA THR A 85 11.63 13.35 13.22
C THR A 85 11.81 12.84 11.80
N GLU A 86 11.35 11.61 11.52
CA GLU A 86 11.40 10.97 10.21
C GLU A 86 10.13 10.15 9.98
N LEU A 87 9.51 10.36 8.82
CA LEU A 87 8.47 9.52 8.24
C LEU A 87 9.03 8.79 7.03
N ARG A 88 8.55 7.57 6.84
CA ARG A 88 9.05 6.66 5.81
C ARG A 88 7.90 6.07 5.02
N ASP A 89 8.09 5.94 3.72
CA ASP A 89 7.18 5.22 2.85
C ASP A 89 7.91 4.63 1.64
N ARG A 90 7.39 3.50 1.17
CA ARG A 90 7.93 2.77 0.02
C ARG A 90 6.85 1.97 -0.67
N PHE A 91 7.12 1.61 -1.91
CA PHE A 91 6.43 0.49 -2.55
C PHE A 91 7.23 -0.78 -2.35
N ALA A 92 6.56 -1.91 -2.34
CA ALA A 92 7.21 -3.21 -2.29
C ALA A 92 6.52 -4.19 -3.23
N ARG A 93 7.35 -4.93 -3.97
CA ARG A 93 7.01 -6.18 -4.65
C ARG A 93 7.14 -7.31 -3.63
N ASP A 94 6.11 -8.14 -3.56
CA ASP A 94 5.99 -9.27 -2.65
C ASP A 94 6.42 -8.99 -1.19
N PRO A 95 5.88 -7.95 -0.54
CA PRO A 95 6.33 -7.50 0.80
C PRO A 95 6.27 -8.58 1.89
N LEU A 96 5.43 -9.61 1.70
CA LEU A 96 5.21 -10.70 2.66
C LEU A 96 5.92 -12.01 2.25
N GLY A 97 6.68 -12.02 1.14
CA GLY A 97 7.44 -13.18 0.69
C GLY A 97 6.56 -14.37 0.27
N LEU A 98 5.46 -14.11 -0.42
CA LEU A 98 4.49 -15.10 -0.89
C LEU A 98 4.89 -15.79 -2.19
N SER A 99 5.80 -15.20 -2.97
CA SER A 99 6.17 -15.66 -4.31
C SER A 99 7.67 -15.54 -4.56
N THR A 100 8.19 -14.33 -4.80
CA THR A 100 9.58 -14.08 -5.19
C THR A 100 10.46 -13.56 -4.05
N GLY A 101 9.86 -13.22 -2.91
CA GLY A 101 10.53 -12.56 -1.79
C GLY A 101 10.38 -11.04 -1.86
N ALA A 102 10.49 -10.39 -0.69
CA ALA A 102 10.28 -8.96 -0.53
C ALA A 102 11.35 -8.13 -1.26
N ASP A 103 10.89 -7.23 -2.13
CA ASP A 103 11.72 -6.30 -2.90
C ASP A 103 11.12 -4.90 -2.85
N SER A 104 11.76 -4.00 -2.10
CA SER A 104 11.31 -2.61 -1.95
C SER A 104 11.86 -1.70 -3.04
N THR A 105 11.05 -0.76 -3.49
CA THR A 105 11.43 0.31 -4.42
C THR A 105 10.82 1.65 -4.00
N ALA A 106 11.29 2.74 -4.61
CA ALA A 106 10.84 4.11 -4.31
C ALA A 106 10.79 4.39 -2.81
N THR A 107 11.86 4.06 -2.09
CA THR A 107 11.93 4.27 -0.65
C THR A 107 12.29 5.71 -0.34
N ASP A 108 11.38 6.42 0.33
CA ASP A 108 11.60 7.79 0.79
C ASP A 108 11.63 7.86 2.31
N HIS A 109 12.55 8.67 2.80
CA HIS A 109 12.58 9.14 4.17
C HIS A 109 12.45 10.66 4.14
N ARG A 110 11.60 11.24 4.99
CA ARG A 110 11.35 12.68 4.99
C ARG A 110 11.13 13.24 6.40
N PRO A 111 11.58 14.49 6.66
CA PRO A 111 11.23 15.18 7.90
C PRO A 111 9.74 15.53 7.94
N PRO A 112 9.16 15.71 9.14
CA PRO A 112 7.77 16.12 9.26
C PRO A 112 7.56 17.58 8.85
N SER A 113 6.39 17.88 8.29
CA SER A 113 5.85 19.23 8.21
C SER A 113 5.42 19.72 9.62
N PRO A 114 5.23 21.03 9.86
CA PRO A 114 4.77 21.52 11.17
C PRO A 114 3.36 21.05 11.60
N GLY A 115 2.54 20.59 10.66
CA GLY A 115 1.11 20.29 10.84
C GLY A 115 0.74 18.83 10.58
N MET A 116 -0.36 18.62 9.87
CA MET A 116 -0.70 17.31 9.32
C MET A 116 0.32 16.91 8.24
N GLN A 117 0.58 15.61 8.11
CA GLN A 117 1.62 15.10 7.23
C GLN A 117 0.99 14.55 5.97
N CYS A 118 0.81 15.39 4.97
CA CYS A 118 0.14 15.01 3.73
C CYS A 118 1.17 14.83 2.62
N PHE A 119 1.29 13.61 2.11
CA PHE A 119 2.26 13.30 1.06
C PHE A 119 1.61 12.53 -0.08
N THR A 120 2.16 12.75 -1.27
CA THR A 120 1.83 11.99 -2.47
C THR A 120 3.12 11.41 -3.05
N LYS A 121 3.02 10.23 -3.67
CA LYS A 121 4.13 9.57 -4.33
C LYS A 121 3.67 8.96 -5.65
N HIS A 122 4.55 8.97 -6.64
CA HIS A 122 4.39 8.27 -7.90
C HIS A 122 5.65 7.45 -8.20
N HIS A 123 5.48 6.27 -8.81
CA HIS A 123 6.60 5.44 -9.25
C HIS A 123 6.14 4.42 -10.30
N GLU A 124 7.01 4.05 -11.22
CA GLU A 124 6.73 3.10 -12.27
C GLU A 124 7.63 1.87 -12.19
N ILE A 125 7.03 0.68 -12.40
CA ILE A 125 7.73 -0.61 -12.35
C ILE A 125 7.14 -1.60 -13.36
N PHE A 126 7.89 -2.65 -13.69
CA PHE A 126 7.29 -3.85 -14.27
C PHE A 126 6.47 -4.59 -13.20
N VAL A 127 5.29 -5.06 -13.61
CA VAL A 127 4.36 -5.81 -12.75
C VAL A 127 4.06 -7.16 -13.35
N HIS A 128 3.76 -8.13 -12.48
CA HIS A 128 3.45 -9.52 -12.82
C HIS A 128 2.28 -10.01 -11.97
N PRO A 129 1.36 -10.83 -12.50
CA PRO A 129 0.22 -11.31 -11.72
C PRO A 129 0.58 -12.14 -10.49
N ASP A 130 1.74 -12.80 -10.50
CA ASP A 130 2.21 -13.63 -9.39
C ASP A 130 3.00 -12.85 -8.33
N VAL A 131 3.13 -11.53 -8.48
CA VAL A 131 3.92 -10.68 -7.58
C VAL A 131 3.02 -9.57 -7.01
N PRO A 132 2.52 -9.73 -5.77
CA PRO A 132 1.66 -8.72 -5.17
C PRO A 132 2.45 -7.45 -4.85
N LEU A 133 1.76 -6.31 -4.89
CA LEU A 133 2.33 -5.00 -4.61
C LEU A 133 1.70 -4.42 -3.34
N ALA A 134 2.47 -3.66 -2.57
CA ALA A 134 1.93 -2.90 -1.45
C ALA A 134 2.56 -1.52 -1.32
N LEU A 135 1.77 -0.61 -0.74
CA LEU A 135 2.27 0.57 -0.06
C LEU A 135 2.66 0.20 1.37
N MET A 136 3.88 0.54 1.76
CA MET A 136 4.35 0.35 3.13
C MET A 136 4.78 1.67 3.76
N VAL A 137 4.56 1.81 5.06
CA VAL A 137 4.83 3.03 5.81
C VAL A 137 5.56 2.76 7.12
N GLY A 138 6.33 3.70 7.62
CA GLY A 138 7.02 3.62 8.91
C GLY A 138 7.35 4.99 9.49
N HIS A 139 7.71 5.01 10.77
CA HIS A 139 8.13 6.23 11.46
C HIS A 139 9.15 5.93 12.57
N ASN A 140 9.80 6.97 13.07
CA ASN A 140 10.77 6.85 14.17
C ASN A 140 10.30 7.45 15.51
N ASP A 141 9.02 7.79 15.66
CA ASP A 141 8.44 8.21 16.94
C ASP A 141 8.62 7.12 18.03
N ARG A 142 8.53 7.52 19.30
CA ARG A 142 8.58 6.64 20.48
C ARG A 142 7.24 5.97 20.79
N THR A 143 6.16 6.46 20.20
CA THR A 143 4.80 5.93 20.40
C THR A 143 4.14 5.64 19.06
N ALA A 144 3.22 4.68 19.05
CA ALA A 144 2.49 4.32 17.85
C ALA A 144 1.72 5.52 17.29
N ARG A 145 1.66 5.64 15.96
CA ARG A 145 1.01 6.78 15.28
C ARG A 145 -0.06 6.34 14.31
N ARG A 146 -1.04 7.22 14.12
CA ARG A 146 -2.14 7.01 13.21
C ARG A 146 -1.79 7.50 11.82
N LEU A 147 -1.83 6.58 10.87
CA LEU A 147 -2.10 6.91 9.48
C LEU A 147 -3.60 7.17 9.38
N VAL A 148 -4.00 8.41 9.13
CA VAL A 148 -5.41 8.84 9.19
C VAL A 148 -6.12 8.72 7.85
N PHE A 149 -5.38 8.71 6.75
CA PHE A 149 -5.91 8.53 5.41
C PHE A 149 -4.84 7.94 4.50
N ALA A 150 -5.21 7.05 3.59
CA ALA A 150 -4.32 6.54 2.57
C ALA A 150 -5.04 6.21 1.26
N GLU A 151 -4.32 6.35 0.16
CA GLU A 151 -4.68 5.81 -1.15
C GLU A 151 -3.52 4.99 -1.71
N PHE A 152 -3.84 3.90 -2.40
CA PHE A 152 -2.89 3.14 -3.19
C PHE A 152 -3.53 2.73 -4.51
N LYS A 153 -2.89 3.13 -5.61
CA LYS A 153 -3.43 3.02 -6.96
C LYS A 153 -2.41 2.36 -7.88
N LEU A 154 -2.88 1.45 -8.72
CA LEU A 154 -2.14 0.81 -9.79
C LEU A 154 -2.87 1.04 -11.11
N ALA A 155 -2.15 1.53 -12.11
CA ALA A 155 -2.57 1.47 -13.51
C ALA A 155 -1.57 0.62 -14.29
N VAL A 156 -2.03 -0.41 -15.01
CA VAL A 156 -1.19 -1.30 -15.80
C VAL A 156 -1.40 -1.03 -17.28
N HIS A 157 -0.32 -0.62 -17.94
CA HIS A 157 -0.21 -0.60 -19.39
C HIS A 157 0.30 -1.97 -19.83
N GLY A 158 -0.60 -2.79 -20.37
CA GLY A 158 -0.25 -4.14 -20.83
C GLY A 158 0.89 -4.12 -21.85
N ALA A 159 1.76 -5.13 -21.77
CA ALA A 159 2.84 -5.37 -22.71
C ALA A 159 2.33 -5.98 -24.03
#